data_AF-A0AAV0S6H7-F1
#
_entry.id   AF-A0AAV0S6H7-F1
#
_cell.length_a   1.000
_cell.length_b   1.000
_cell.length_c   1.000
_cell.angle_alpha   90.00
_cell.angle_beta   90.00
_cell.angle_gamma   90.00
#
_symmetry.space_group_name_H-M   'P 1'
#
loop_
_entity.id
_entity.type
_entity.pdbx_description
1 polymer ?
#
loop_
_entity_poly.entity_id
_entity_poly.type
_entity_poly.pdbx_seq_one_letter_code
_entity_poly.pdbx_strand_id
1 'polypeptide(L)'
;MGFTSAPISLVQKVTAYWKSEGKTYYRYSTILTNKSPKALNSLKLYINKLYGPIWGLTKSGNSYGFPSWIKSLPAGKSLEFVYIHSASAADVSVSGYTLA
;
A
#
# COMPACT_ATOMS: atom_id res chain seq x y z
N MET A 1 -25.67 -14.04 7.06
CA MET A 1 -25.10 -12.74 7.46
C MET A 1 -23.94 -12.44 6.53
N GLY A 2 -24.10 -11.50 5.59
CA GLY A 2 -23.06 -11.17 4.62
C GLY A 2 -22.10 -10.15 5.21
N PHE A 3 -20.85 -10.53 5.48
CA PHE A 3 -19.79 -9.55 5.68
C PHE A 3 -19.56 -8.85 4.34
N THR A 4 -19.90 -7.57 4.23
CA THR A 4 -19.50 -6.78 3.06
C THR A 4 -17.99 -6.71 3.05
N SER A 5 -17.33 -7.48 2.17
CA SER A 5 -15.88 -7.38 1.98
C SER A 5 -15.54 -5.94 1.61
N ALA A 6 -14.56 -5.35 2.29
CA ALA A 6 -14.02 -4.05 1.92
C ALA A 6 -13.66 -4.06 0.42
N PRO A 7 -13.95 -2.96 -0.32
CA PRO A 7 -13.74 -2.90 -1.77
C PRO A 7 -12.26 -2.89 -2.16
N ILE A 8 -11.37 -2.69 -1.19
CA ILE A 8 -9.92 -2.69 -1.36
C ILE A 8 -9.32 -3.61 -0.29
N SER A 9 -8.43 -4.54 -0.67
CA SER A 9 -7.59 -5.26 0.29
C SER A 9 -6.14 -4.82 0.22
N LEU A 10 -5.47 -4.93 1.36
CA LEU A 10 -4.04 -4.76 1.53
C LEU A 10 -3.47 -6.06 2.08
N VAL A 11 -2.39 -6.56 1.48
CA VAL A 11 -1.65 -7.71 1.97
C VAL A 11 -0.17 -7.35 2.03
N GLN A 12 0.43 -7.43 3.21
CA GLN A 12 1.84 -7.11 3.44
C GLN A 12 2.65 -8.39 3.63
N LYS A 13 3.81 -8.48 2.98
CA LYS A 13 4.72 -9.63 3.07
C LYS A 13 6.17 -9.16 3.19
N VAL A 14 6.94 -9.82 4.05
CA VAL A 14 8.40 -9.68 4.06
C VAL A 14 8.94 -10.42 2.84
N THR A 15 9.72 -9.72 2.02
CA THR A 15 10.33 -10.29 0.79
C THR A 15 11.84 -10.46 0.90
N ALA A 16 12.47 -9.69 1.79
CA ALA A 16 13.89 -9.80 2.09
C ALA A 16 14.15 -9.20 3.47
N TYR A 17 15.24 -9.64 4.10
CA TYR A 17 15.78 -9.00 5.29
C TYR A 17 17.30 -9.12 5.28
N TRP A 18 17.98 -8.15 5.88
CA TRP A 18 19.44 -8.16 6.00
C TRP A 18 19.88 -7.40 7.24
N LYS A 19 21.10 -7.68 7.70
CA LYS A 19 21.75 -6.92 8.77
C LYS A 19 22.69 -5.90 8.18
N SER A 20 22.63 -4.66 8.66
CA SER A 20 23.56 -3.58 8.33
C SER A 20 23.77 -2.73 9.58
N GLU A 21 25.03 -2.45 9.93
CA GLU A 21 25.39 -1.59 11.07
C GLU A 21 24.70 -2.00 12.39
N GLY A 22 24.62 -3.31 12.66
CA GLY A 22 23.98 -3.84 13.87
C GLY A 22 22.45 -3.78 13.90
N LYS A 23 21.79 -3.27 12.85
CA LYS A 23 20.32 -3.25 12.71
C LYS A 23 19.87 -4.27 11.69
N THR A 24 18.70 -4.87 11.93
CA THR A 24 18.03 -5.73 10.94
C THR A 24 17.03 -4.90 10.16
N TYR A 25 17.18 -4.86 8.84
CA TYR A 25 16.29 -4.20 7.91
C TYR A 25 15.38 -5.23 7.26
N TYR A 26 14.14 -4.84 7.01
CA TYR A 26 13.14 -5.65 6.32
C TYR A 26 12.65 -4.89 5.09
N ARG A 27 12.53 -5.61 3.97
CA ARG A 27 11.81 -5.14 2.77
C ARG A 27 10.41 -5.74 2.76
N TYR A 28 9.42 -4.88 2.91
CA TYR A 28 8.01 -5.26 2.82
C TYR A 28 7.46 -4.95 1.43
N SER A 29 6.84 -5.95 0.81
CA SER A 29 5.98 -5.78 -0.37
C SER A 29 4.52 -5.72 0.10
N THR A 30 3.79 -4.71 -0.37
CA THR A 30 2.37 -4.54 -0.07
C THR A 30 1.57 -4.60 -1.35
N ILE A 31 0.67 -5.58 -1.43
CA ILE A 31 -0.24 -5.76 -2.56
C ILE A 31 -1.59 -5.15 -2.20
N LEU A 32 -1.96 -4.10 -2.91
CA LEU A 32 -3.29 -3.49 -2.89
C LEU A 32 -4.12 -4.09 -4.01
N THR A 33 -5.30 -4.61 -3.72
CA THR A 33 -6.20 -5.17 -4.75
C THR A 33 -7.55 -4.48 -4.74
N ASN A 34 -7.98 -4.01 -5.91
CA ASN A 34 -9.34 -3.50 -6.10
C ASN A 34 -10.30 -4.69 -6.25
N LYS A 35 -11.09 -4.95 -5.22
CA LYS A 35 -12.14 -5.99 -5.23
C LYS A 35 -13.50 -5.45 -5.63
N SER A 36 -13.63 -4.16 -5.84
CA SER A 36 -14.88 -3.56 -6.30
C SER A 36 -15.16 -3.95 -7.76
N PRO A 37 -16.43 -3.93 -8.19
CA PRO A 37 -16.78 -4.19 -9.59
C PRO A 37 -16.42 -3.00 -10.51
N LYS A 38 -15.90 -1.89 -9.97
CA LYS A 38 -15.62 -0.65 -10.70
C LYS A 38 -14.14 -0.32 -10.68
N ALA A 39 -13.70 0.52 -11.61
CA ALA A 39 -12.35 1.07 -11.57
C ALA A 39 -12.19 2.03 -10.38
N LEU A 40 -11.04 1.94 -9.71
CA LEU A 40 -10.64 2.86 -8.65
C LEU A 40 -9.94 4.06 -9.30
N ASN A 41 -10.58 5.23 -9.29
CA ASN A 41 -10.05 6.42 -9.97
C ASN A 41 -9.14 7.27 -9.06
N SER A 42 -9.31 7.12 -7.74
CA SER A 42 -8.39 7.72 -6.78
C SER A 42 -8.22 6.79 -5.59
N LEU A 43 -7.04 6.89 -4.98
CA LEU A 43 -6.68 6.16 -3.79
C LEU A 43 -5.97 7.12 -2.83
N LYS A 44 -6.34 7.03 -1.55
CA LYS A 44 -5.67 7.70 -0.46
C LYS A 44 -5.37 6.70 0.65
N LEU A 45 -4.09 6.47 0.88
CA LEU A 45 -3.56 5.63 1.95
C LEU A 45 -3.02 6.51 3.07
N TYR A 46 -3.25 6.06 4.29
CA TYR A 46 -2.53 6.53 5.46
C TYR A 46 -1.53 5.45 5.87
N ILE A 47 -0.28 5.85 6.08
CA ILE A 47 0.80 4.94 6.46
C ILE A 47 1.44 5.50 7.73
N ASN A 48 1.32 4.75 8.83
CA ASN A 48 1.90 5.12 10.12
C ASN A 48 3.05 4.16 10.48
N LYS A 49 3.95 4.61 11.38
CA LYS A 49 5.16 3.87 11.79
C LYS A 49 6.07 3.44 10.62
N LEU A 50 6.08 4.24 9.56
CA LEU A 50 7.04 4.10 8.46
C LEU A 50 8.24 5.01 8.73
N TYR A 51 9.43 4.41 8.80
CA TYR A 51 10.68 5.09 9.19
C TYR A 51 11.76 5.05 8.11
N GLY A 52 11.42 4.57 6.92
CA GLY A 52 12.38 4.43 5.84
C GLY A 52 11.74 4.64 4.47
N PRO A 53 12.50 4.42 3.40
CA PRO A 53 12.08 4.75 2.06
C PRO A 53 10.92 3.87 1.58
N ILE A 54 10.10 4.46 0.70
CA ILE A 54 8.94 3.84 0.08
C ILE A 54 8.93 4.13 -1.43
N TRP A 55 8.51 3.14 -2.21
CA TRP A 55 8.43 3.19 -3.68
C TRP A 55 7.10 2.62 -4.15
N GLY A 56 6.65 3.05 -5.34
CA GLY A 56 5.41 2.58 -5.95
C GLY A 56 4.16 3.37 -5.54
N LEU A 57 4.32 4.50 -4.85
CA LEU A 57 3.25 5.43 -4.47
C LEU A 57 3.73 6.87 -4.64
N THR A 58 2.78 7.80 -4.80
CA THR A 58 3.05 9.24 -4.74
C THR A 58 2.57 9.80 -3.40
N LYS A 59 3.46 10.49 -2.68
CA LYS A 59 3.11 11.18 -1.43
C LYS A 59 2.44 12.53 -1.74
N SER A 60 1.32 12.81 -1.09
CA SER A 60 0.62 14.08 -1.12
C SER A 60 0.22 14.47 0.31
N GLY A 61 0.93 15.47 0.87
CA GLY A 61 0.85 15.83 2.29
C GLY A 61 1.13 14.62 3.20
N ASN A 62 0.14 14.30 4.05
CA ASN A 62 0.20 13.18 5.00
C ASN A 62 -0.38 11.86 4.44
N SER A 63 -0.59 11.78 3.13
CA SER A 63 -1.21 10.62 2.48
C SER A 63 -0.43 10.14 1.27
N TYR A 64 -0.73 8.92 0.85
CA TYR A 64 -0.13 8.30 -0.32
C TYR A 64 -1.21 7.88 -1.31
N GLY A 65 -1.00 8.17 -2.59
CA GLY A 65 -1.92 7.77 -3.66
C GLY A 65 -1.20 6.97 -4.74
N PHE A 66 -1.88 6.81 -5.87
CA PHE A 66 -1.30 6.16 -7.03
C PHE A 66 0.02 6.82 -7.45
N PRO A 67 0.97 6.03 -7.97
CA PRO A 67 2.13 6.62 -8.63
C PRO A 67 1.67 7.42 -9.85
N SER A 68 2.44 8.45 -10.23
CA SER A 68 2.04 9.44 -11.26
C SER A 68 1.68 8.85 -12.63
N TRP A 69 2.15 7.65 -12.96
CA TRP A 69 1.84 6.95 -14.21
C TRP A 69 0.55 6.12 -14.17
N ILE A 70 -0.07 5.94 -13.00
CA ILE A 70 -1.33 5.20 -12.85
C ILE A 70 -2.47 6.18 -12.58
N LYS A 71 -3.42 6.25 -13.52
CA LYS A 71 -4.62 7.09 -13.39
C LYS A 71 -5.80 6.39 -12.73
N SER A 72 -5.89 5.06 -12.87
CA SER A 72 -6.92 4.26 -12.24
C SER A 72 -6.47 2.81 -12.07
N LEU A 73 -7.10 2.09 -11.15
CA LEU A 73 -6.89 0.66 -10.93
C LEU A 73 -8.16 -0.11 -11.30
N PRO A 74 -8.19 -0.88 -12.41
CA PRO A 74 -9.38 -1.62 -12.83
C PRO A 74 -9.85 -2.65 -11.80
N ALA A 75 -11.10 -3.10 -11.95
CA ALA A 75 -11.69 -4.14 -11.11
C ALA A 75 -10.85 -5.44 -11.17
N GLY A 76 -10.62 -6.05 -10.00
CA GLY A 76 -9.82 -7.27 -9.86
C GLY A 76 -8.31 -7.10 -10.07
N LYS A 77 -7.83 -5.88 -10.36
CA LYS A 77 -6.40 -5.62 -10.54
C LYS A 77 -5.74 -5.18 -9.24
N SER A 78 -4.42 -5.33 -9.22
CA SER A 78 -3.59 -5.02 -8.06
C SER A 78 -2.50 -4.01 -8.38
N LEU A 79 -2.12 -3.25 -7.36
CA LEU A 79 -0.97 -2.38 -7.33
C LEU A 79 -0.02 -2.90 -6.24
N GLU A 80 1.27 -2.97 -6.54
CA GLU A 80 2.29 -3.28 -5.55
C GLU A 80 3.08 -2.01 -5.19
N PHE A 81 3.35 -1.83 -3.90
CA PHE A 81 4.31 -0.85 -3.41
C PHE A 81 5.22 -1.49 -2.37
N VAL A 82 6.40 -0.90 -2.19
CA VAL A 82 7.48 -1.49 -1.38
C VAL A 82 8.02 -0.45 -0.44
N TYR A 83 8.35 -0.87 0.79
CA TYR A 83 9.10 -0.03 1.71
C TYR A 83 10.15 -0.84 2.48
N ILE A 84 11.17 -0.13 2.95
CA ILE A 84 12.25 -0.70 3.73
C ILE A 84 12.38 0.07 5.04
N HIS A 85 12.44 -0.63 6.17
CA HIS A 85 12.80 -0.03 7.46
C HIS A 85 13.26 -1.11 8.46
N SER A 86 13.83 -0.67 9.57
CA SER A 86 14.32 -1.55 10.65
C SER A 86 13.28 -1.71 11.77
N ALA A 87 12.04 -2.08 11.42
CA ALA A 87 10.93 -2.26 12.35
C ALA A 87 9.96 -3.35 11.85
N SER A 88 8.95 -3.65 12.66
CA SER A 88 7.78 -4.41 12.21
C SER A 88 7.06 -3.65 11.10
N ALA A 89 6.26 -4.37 10.32
CA ALA A 89 5.46 -3.82 9.23
C ALA A 89 4.74 -2.52 9.64
N ALA A 90 4.80 -1.51 8.76
CA ALA A 90 4.09 -0.26 8.94
C ALA A 90 2.56 -0.48 8.95
N ASP A 91 1.85 0.38 9.67
CA ASP A 91 0.39 0.36 9.73
C ASP A 91 -0.15 1.03 8.46
N VAL A 92 -0.68 0.25 7.52
CA VAL A 92 -1.24 0.75 6.25
C VAL A 92 -2.75 0.66 6.28
N SER A 93 -3.43 1.77 6.02
CA SER A 93 -4.89 1.80 5.91
C SER A 93 -5.36 2.65 4.73
N VAL A 94 -6.53 2.29 4.20
CA VAL A 94 -7.23 3.11 3.20
C VAL A 94 -7.98 4.22 3.94
N SER A 95 -7.63 5.47 3.66
CA SER A 95 -8.30 6.66 4.22
C SER A 95 -9.31 7.30 3.27
N GLY A 96 -9.27 6.94 1.97
CA GLY A 96 -10.25 7.39 0.99
C GLY A 96 -10.02 6.79 -0.40
N TYR A 97 -11.06 6.76 -1.22
CA TYR A 97 -11.01 6.33 -2.62
C TYR A 97 -12.23 6.83 -3.37
N THR A 98 -12.17 6.82 -4.71
CA THR A 98 -13.33 7.02 -5.58
C THR A 98 -13.44 5.89 -6.59
N LEU A 99 -14.67 5.49 -6.87
CA LEU A 99 -15.01 4.52 -7.90
C LEU A 99 -15.65 5.24 -9.10
N ALA A 100 -15.46 4.70 -10.30
CA ALA A 100 -16.10 5.18 -11.52
C ALA A 100 -17.63 5.01 -11.52
#